data_AF-A0A919IBQ9-F1
#
_entry.id   AF-A0A919IBQ9-F1
#
_cell.length_a   1.000
_cell.length_b   1.000
_cell.length_c   1.000
_cell.angle_alpha   90.00
_cell.angle_beta   90.00
_cell.angle_gamma   90.00
#
_symmetry.space_group_name_H-M   'P 1'
#
loop_
_entity.id
_entity.type
_entity.pdbx_description
1 polymer ?
#
loop_
_entity_poly.entity_id
_entity_poly.type
_entity_poly.pdbx_seq_one_letter_code
_entity_poly.pdbx_strand_id
1 'polypeptide(L)'
;MRLARTRREAQLYLDLVSCECGGLGLRAWGEAVRFEDGTAGWRYAGRCEACGRDREFVFRGPAIAQDASGRDRVVYGLGERASELLDPAQWLWAAERYAAAVPAEIDSLPEKDRVTARGWLMAAVAAIGEVEKFRGRDGIPPEAFWTGPGRAWYEREPYAFQTGRLAELRRGYERRLRAMRGEAPARMSGARAARVAGENRIRRAWAERYGIDDEEWVEGGATGADRRSPTAEQRAELTRALREAAGQDVVTGLSLADPLAGLAAFRQLIGEVESRWANDIAGRDLRIALARAACHTWLVAAGISDDGWRDELWNDRVWQVPRDAAPAAATVWEMVRAARAAVAGVDGGEGYRA
;
A
#
# COMPACT_ATOMS: atom_id res chain seq x y z
N MET A 1 -4.75 19.58 10.03
CA MET A 1 -5.10 18.76 8.85
C MET A 1 -5.65 17.42 9.33
N ARG A 2 -6.75 16.92 8.75
CA ARG A 2 -7.39 15.69 9.24
C ARG A 2 -6.62 14.44 8.81
N LEU A 3 -6.61 13.41 9.65
CA LEU A 3 -6.04 12.10 9.33
C LEU A 3 -7.06 11.28 8.53
N ALA A 4 -6.65 10.75 7.38
CA ALA A 4 -7.33 9.64 6.73
C ALA A 4 -6.55 8.36 7.05
N ARG A 5 -7.18 7.37 7.68
CA ARG A 5 -6.52 6.11 8.08
C ARG A 5 -6.25 5.21 6.87
N THR A 6 -7.03 5.37 5.80
CA THR A 6 -6.79 4.73 4.50
C THR A 6 -7.21 5.64 3.35
N ARG A 7 -6.75 5.34 2.13
CA ARG A 7 -7.26 5.99 0.91
C ARG A 7 -8.76 5.75 0.70
N ARG A 8 -9.29 4.59 1.12
CA ARG A 8 -10.73 4.29 0.99
C ARG A 8 -11.58 5.16 1.91
N GLU A 9 -11.11 5.41 3.13
CA GLU A 9 -11.78 6.36 4.03
C GLU A 9 -11.74 7.77 3.48
N ALA A 10 -10.59 8.22 2.95
CA ALA A 10 -10.50 9.51 2.27
C ALA A 10 -11.48 9.61 1.11
N GLN A 11 -11.54 8.59 0.24
CA GLN A 11 -12.48 8.56 -0.88
C GLN A 11 -13.93 8.62 -0.43
N LEU A 12 -14.32 7.82 0.56
CA LEU A 12 -15.68 7.87 1.10
C LEU A 12 -16.01 9.26 1.66
N TYR A 13 -15.07 9.89 2.36
CA TYR A 13 -15.27 11.26 2.82
C TYR A 13 -15.56 12.24 1.66
N LEU A 14 -14.83 12.12 0.54
CA LEU A 14 -15.08 12.95 -0.66
C LEU A 14 -16.46 12.71 -1.26
N ASP A 15 -16.93 11.46 -1.24
CA ASP A 15 -18.25 11.08 -1.76
C ASP A 15 -19.39 11.65 -0.90
N LEU A 16 -19.13 11.83 0.41
CA LEU A 16 -20.12 12.30 1.40
C LEU A 16 -20.12 13.81 1.63
N VAL A 17 -18.98 14.48 1.44
CA VAL A 17 -18.87 15.89 1.80
C VAL A 17 -19.48 16.75 0.69
N SER A 18 -20.57 17.46 1.02
CA SER A 18 -21.28 18.30 0.06
C SER A 18 -20.45 19.51 -0.37
N CYS A 19 -20.64 19.93 -1.62
CA CYS A 19 -20.25 21.26 -2.05
C CYS A 19 -21.17 22.30 -1.41
N GLU A 20 -20.76 23.57 -1.38
CA GLU A 20 -21.62 24.66 -0.91
C GLU A 20 -22.92 24.80 -1.71
N CYS A 21 -22.94 24.33 -2.98
CA CYS A 21 -24.18 24.26 -3.76
C CYS A 21 -25.12 23.11 -3.33
N GLY A 22 -24.72 22.29 -2.36
CA GLY A 22 -25.44 21.09 -1.90
C GLY A 22 -25.14 19.82 -2.70
N GLY A 23 -24.46 19.91 -3.85
CA GLY A 23 -24.10 18.76 -4.67
C GLY A 23 -23.14 17.80 -3.97
N LEU A 24 -23.35 16.49 -4.15
CA LEU A 24 -22.44 15.43 -3.74
C LEU A 24 -21.53 15.03 -4.90
N GLY A 25 -20.44 14.32 -4.58
CA GLY A 25 -19.50 13.83 -5.56
C GLY A 25 -18.44 14.86 -5.97
N LEU A 26 -17.25 14.33 -6.22
CA LEU A 26 -16.10 15.08 -6.72
C LEU A 26 -15.44 14.21 -7.78
N ARG A 27 -15.40 14.70 -9.02
CA ARG A 27 -14.54 14.09 -10.04
C ARG A 27 -13.10 14.47 -9.72
N ALA A 28 -12.52 13.74 -8.77
CA ALA A 28 -11.22 14.04 -8.19
C ALA A 28 -10.12 13.21 -8.84
N TRP A 29 -8.93 13.80 -8.95
CA TRP A 29 -7.69 13.06 -9.03
C TRP A 29 -6.97 13.14 -7.68
N GLY A 30 -6.45 12.00 -7.23
CA GLY A 30 -5.70 11.89 -5.99
C GLY A 30 -4.21 11.74 -6.28
N GLU A 31 -3.38 12.53 -5.62
CA GLU A 31 -1.93 12.39 -5.64
C GLU A 31 -1.38 12.19 -4.23
N ALA A 32 -0.31 11.40 -4.13
CA ALA A 32 0.45 11.30 -2.88
C ALA A 32 1.28 12.57 -2.71
N VAL A 33 1.23 13.17 -1.53
CA VAL A 33 1.98 14.39 -1.21
C VAL A 33 2.85 14.17 0.02
N ARG A 34 3.90 14.97 0.14
CA ARG A 34 4.73 15.07 1.35
C ARG A 34 4.67 16.52 1.84
N PHE A 35 4.31 16.71 3.10
CA PHE A 35 4.23 18.04 3.71
C PHE A 35 5.60 18.52 4.19
N GLU A 36 5.70 19.81 4.53
CA GLU A 36 6.94 20.44 5.02
C GLU A 36 7.50 19.76 6.28
N ASP A 37 6.63 19.21 7.12
CA ASP A 37 6.99 18.43 8.32
C ASP A 37 7.44 16.99 8.01
N GLY A 38 7.51 16.62 6.73
CA GLY A 38 7.89 15.28 6.26
C GLY A 38 6.74 14.27 6.24
N THR A 39 5.56 14.61 6.76
CA THR A 39 4.40 13.70 6.83
C THR A 39 3.90 13.37 5.42
N ALA A 40 3.66 12.08 5.16
CA ALA A 40 3.01 11.65 3.92
C ALA A 40 1.49 11.87 3.99
N GLY A 41 0.89 12.20 2.85
CA GLY A 41 -0.55 12.42 2.75
C GLY A 41 -1.09 12.20 1.35
N TRP A 42 -2.34 12.61 1.19
CA TRP A 42 -3.02 12.61 -0.08
C TRP A 42 -3.69 13.95 -0.33
N ARG A 43 -3.48 14.48 -1.52
CA ARG A 43 -4.18 15.65 -2.04
C ARG A 43 -5.16 15.17 -3.10
N TYR A 44 -6.41 15.56 -2.94
CA TYR A 44 -7.46 15.33 -3.91
C TYR A 44 -7.93 16.68 -4.42
N ALA A 45 -7.82 16.90 -5.73
CA ALA A 45 -8.34 18.08 -6.39
C ALA A 45 -9.31 17.65 -7.48
N GLY A 46 -10.36 18.44 -7.68
CA GLY A 46 -11.36 18.15 -8.70
C GLY A 46 -12.45 19.19 -8.75
N ARG A 47 -13.48 18.92 -9.55
CA ARG A 47 -14.65 19.80 -9.70
C ARG A 47 -15.89 19.13 -9.14
N CYS A 48 -16.73 19.93 -8.48
CA CYS A 48 -18.07 19.49 -8.12
C CYS A 48 -18.85 19.12 -9.39
N GLU A 49 -19.44 17.94 -9.42
CA GLU A 49 -20.17 17.47 -10.60
C GLU A 49 -21.46 18.26 -10.86
N ALA A 50 -22.02 18.92 -9.84
CA ALA A 50 -23.24 19.71 -9.96
C ALA A 50 -23.00 21.14 -10.44
N CYS A 51 -22.01 21.85 -9.88
CA CYS A 51 -21.79 23.29 -10.15
C CYS A 51 -20.45 23.60 -10.82
N GLY A 52 -19.59 22.60 -11.05
CA GLY A 52 -18.29 22.76 -11.71
C GLY A 52 -17.20 23.45 -10.87
N ARG A 53 -17.50 23.88 -9.64
CA ARG A 53 -16.54 24.59 -8.78
C ARG A 53 -15.38 23.68 -8.39
N ASP A 54 -14.16 24.22 -8.47
CA ASP A 54 -12.96 23.53 -8.01
C ASP A 54 -13.01 23.32 -6.49
N ARG A 55 -12.61 22.14 -6.04
CA ARG A 55 -12.53 21.74 -4.63
C ARG A 55 -11.23 21.00 -4.42
N GLU A 56 -10.63 21.23 -3.26
CA GLU A 56 -9.39 20.59 -2.87
C GLU A 56 -9.52 20.06 -1.44
N PHE A 57 -9.02 18.84 -1.23
CA PHE A 57 -8.97 18.17 0.04
C PHE A 57 -7.58 17.62 0.27
N VAL A 58 -7.05 17.87 1.46
CA VAL A 58 -5.72 17.43 1.85
C VAL A 58 -5.83 16.65 3.15
N PHE A 59 -5.40 15.40 3.12
CA PHE A 59 -5.40 14.50 4.26
C PHE A 59 -3.98 14.11 4.62
N ARG A 60 -3.68 14.06 5.92
CA ARG A 60 -2.52 13.30 6.40
C ARG A 60 -2.85 11.82 6.25
N GLY A 61 -1.90 11.05 5.74
CA GLY A 61 -2.00 9.59 5.71
C GLY A 61 -1.45 8.96 6.98
N PRO A 62 -1.73 7.67 7.22
CA PRO A 62 -0.96 6.92 8.20
C PRO A 62 0.47 6.78 7.72
N ALA A 63 1.39 6.60 8.65
CA ALA A 63 2.81 6.50 8.32
C ALA A 63 3.17 5.26 7.51
N ILE A 64 2.52 4.11 7.77
CA ILE A 64 2.55 2.98 6.83
C ILE A 64 1.32 3.13 5.96
N ALA A 65 1.50 3.23 4.64
CA ALA A 65 0.40 3.08 3.70
C ALA A 65 -0.18 1.67 3.85
N GLN A 66 -1.28 1.55 4.58
CA GLN A 66 -1.92 0.26 4.83
C GLN A 66 -3.05 0.06 3.82
N ASP A 67 -2.77 -0.69 2.75
CA ASP A 67 -3.83 -1.28 1.92
C ASP A 67 -4.12 -2.69 2.42
N ALA A 68 -5.12 -2.79 3.29
CA ALA A 68 -5.60 -4.06 3.84
C ALA A 68 -6.87 -4.55 3.15
N SER A 69 -7.35 -3.82 2.13
CA SER A 69 -8.46 -4.23 1.30
C SER A 69 -7.98 -5.26 0.28
N GLY A 70 -8.80 -6.26 0.02
CA GLY A 70 -8.51 -7.29 -0.96
C GLY A 70 -9.80 -7.79 -1.60
N ARG A 71 -9.68 -8.83 -2.43
CA ARG A 71 -10.82 -9.44 -3.13
C ARG A 71 -11.96 -9.83 -2.18
N ASP A 72 -11.62 -10.23 -0.95
CA ASP A 72 -12.58 -10.76 0.03
C ASP A 72 -12.80 -9.86 1.25
N ARG A 73 -12.20 -8.67 1.29
CA ARG A 73 -12.40 -7.74 2.40
C ARG A 73 -12.30 -6.28 1.98
N VAL A 74 -13.24 -5.46 2.43
CA VAL A 74 -13.13 -4.00 2.42
C VAL A 74 -12.67 -3.54 3.80
N VAL A 75 -11.71 -2.62 3.85
CA VAL A 75 -11.21 -2.01 5.09
C VAL A 75 -11.16 -0.50 4.91
N TYR A 76 -11.79 0.24 5.82
CA TYR A 76 -11.80 1.70 5.83
C TYR A 76 -10.82 2.28 6.85
N GLY A 77 -10.73 1.71 8.05
CA GLY A 77 -9.68 1.98 9.03
C GLY A 77 -9.16 0.70 9.64
N LEU A 78 -7.89 0.69 10.01
CA LEU A 78 -7.25 -0.42 10.72
C LEU A 78 -7.23 -0.17 12.23
N GLY A 79 -7.19 -1.26 12.99
CA GLY A 79 -7.28 -1.23 14.44
C GLY A 79 -8.65 -0.78 14.98
N GLU A 80 -8.68 -0.52 16.27
CA GLU A 80 -9.89 -0.15 17.03
C GLU A 80 -10.15 1.37 17.03
N ARG A 81 -9.19 2.19 16.60
CA ARG A 81 -9.33 3.66 16.61
C ARG A 81 -10.46 4.10 15.68
N ALA A 82 -11.37 4.90 16.19
CA ALA A 82 -12.48 5.47 15.43
C ALA A 82 -12.02 6.53 14.39
N SER A 83 -12.89 6.85 13.43
CA SER A 83 -12.59 7.83 12.37
C SER A 83 -12.52 9.26 12.92
N GLU A 84 -11.65 10.09 12.34
CA GLU A 84 -11.66 11.55 12.51
C GLU A 84 -12.33 12.27 11.33
N LEU A 85 -12.60 11.55 10.24
CA LEU A 85 -13.17 12.12 9.02
C LEU A 85 -14.68 12.03 9.00
N LEU A 86 -15.20 10.89 9.45
CA LEU A 86 -16.61 10.52 9.33
C LEU A 86 -17.16 10.16 10.71
N ASP A 87 -18.25 10.81 11.07
CA ASP A 87 -18.95 10.49 12.31
C ASP A 87 -19.76 9.18 12.19
N PRO A 88 -20.29 8.64 13.30
CA PRO A 88 -21.03 7.38 13.28
C PRO A 88 -22.24 7.39 12.35
N ALA A 89 -22.94 8.52 12.23
CA ALA A 89 -24.10 8.66 11.36
C ALA A 89 -23.70 8.63 9.88
N GLN A 90 -22.58 9.26 9.51
CA GLN A 90 -22.06 9.19 8.14
C GLN A 90 -21.63 7.77 7.75
N TRP A 91 -21.03 7.02 8.69
CA TRP A 91 -20.71 5.60 8.47
C TRP A 91 -21.96 4.75 8.31
N LEU A 92 -22.97 4.95 9.15
CA LEU A 92 -24.24 4.23 9.04
C LEU A 92 -24.96 4.55 7.73
N TRP A 93 -25.00 5.82 7.32
CA TRP A 93 -25.53 6.24 6.03
C TRP A 93 -24.84 5.51 4.87
N ALA A 94 -23.50 5.45 4.89
CA ALA A 94 -22.73 4.78 3.85
C ALA A 94 -23.05 3.28 3.82
N ALA A 95 -23.16 2.65 4.98
CA ALA A 95 -23.53 1.24 5.09
C ALA A 95 -24.89 0.95 4.47
N GLU A 96 -25.90 1.76 4.78
CA GLU A 96 -27.25 1.64 4.24
C GLU A 96 -27.28 1.89 2.74
N ARG A 97 -26.56 2.91 2.24
CA ARG A 97 -26.44 3.22 0.81
C ARG A 97 -25.85 2.05 0.03
N TYR A 98 -24.77 1.45 0.53
CA TYR A 98 -24.16 0.28 -0.09
C TYR A 98 -25.08 -0.94 -0.05
N ALA A 99 -25.76 -1.19 1.07
CA ALA A 99 -26.68 -2.31 1.19
C ALA A 99 -27.95 -2.16 0.34
N ALA A 100 -28.40 -0.91 0.09
CA ALA A 100 -29.53 -0.58 -0.78
C ALA A 100 -29.18 -0.64 -2.27
N ALA A 101 -27.91 -0.42 -2.64
CA ALA A 101 -27.43 -0.59 -4.01
C ALA A 101 -27.40 -2.05 -4.47
N VAL A 102 -27.61 -3.01 -3.55
CA VAL A 102 -27.61 -4.44 -3.82
C VAL A 102 -29.06 -4.89 -4.09
N PRO A 103 -29.36 -5.39 -5.30
CA PRO A 103 -30.69 -5.90 -5.64
C PRO A 103 -31.17 -6.98 -4.66
N ALA A 104 -32.49 -7.09 -4.48
CA ALA A 104 -33.08 -8.12 -3.62
C ALA A 104 -32.94 -9.52 -4.22
N GLU A 105 -33.12 -9.64 -5.54
CA GLU A 105 -33.02 -10.89 -6.29
C GLU A 105 -31.59 -11.10 -6.77
N ILE A 106 -30.71 -11.56 -5.88
CA ILE A 106 -29.29 -11.68 -6.19
C ILE A 106 -28.98 -12.88 -7.09
N ASP A 107 -29.76 -13.96 -6.95
CA ASP A 107 -29.50 -15.23 -7.64
C ASP A 107 -29.74 -15.13 -9.16
N SER A 108 -30.59 -14.19 -9.59
CA SER A 108 -30.89 -13.92 -11.00
C SER A 108 -29.90 -12.96 -11.66
N LEU A 109 -28.96 -12.37 -10.91
CA LEU A 109 -28.00 -11.42 -11.46
C LEU A 109 -26.92 -12.12 -12.32
N PRO A 110 -26.49 -11.50 -13.43
CA PRO A 110 -25.29 -11.92 -14.15
C PRO A 110 -24.06 -11.94 -13.24
N GLU A 111 -23.08 -12.82 -13.51
CA GLU A 111 -21.90 -13.01 -12.65
C GLU A 111 -21.13 -11.72 -12.35
N LYS A 112 -20.94 -10.87 -13.37
CA LYS A 112 -20.29 -9.54 -13.21
C LYS A 112 -21.02 -8.64 -12.21
N ASP A 113 -22.35 -8.71 -12.19
CA ASP A 113 -23.21 -7.88 -11.35
C ASP A 113 -23.27 -8.47 -9.93
N ARG A 114 -23.15 -9.80 -9.79
CA ARG A 114 -22.96 -10.48 -8.50
C ARG A 114 -21.65 -10.09 -7.82
N VAL A 115 -20.54 -10.01 -8.57
CA VAL A 115 -19.25 -9.55 -8.02
C VAL A 115 -19.36 -8.12 -7.50
N THR A 116 -20.02 -7.24 -8.24
CA THR A 116 -20.25 -5.84 -7.85
C THR A 116 -21.15 -5.75 -6.60
N ALA A 117 -22.29 -6.45 -6.61
CA ALA A 117 -23.21 -6.54 -5.47
C ALA A 117 -22.53 -7.08 -4.20
N ARG A 118 -21.67 -8.09 -4.34
CA ARG A 118 -20.85 -8.61 -3.26
C ARG A 118 -19.90 -7.54 -2.70
N GLY A 119 -19.23 -6.80 -3.58
CA GLY A 119 -18.37 -5.68 -3.20
C GLY A 119 -19.11 -4.62 -2.38
N TRP A 120 -20.34 -4.28 -2.78
CA TRP A 120 -21.19 -3.35 -2.02
C TRP A 120 -21.59 -3.91 -0.65
N LEU A 121 -21.99 -5.17 -0.53
CA LEU A 121 -22.27 -5.75 0.80
C LEU A 121 -21.03 -5.80 1.69
N MET A 122 -19.86 -6.10 1.13
CA MET A 122 -18.60 -6.08 1.88
C MET A 122 -18.29 -4.66 2.39
N ALA A 123 -18.52 -3.64 1.56
CA ALA A 123 -18.39 -2.24 1.96
C ALA A 123 -19.40 -1.85 3.05
N ALA A 124 -20.64 -2.34 2.96
CA ALA A 124 -21.67 -2.11 3.98
C ALA A 124 -21.28 -2.73 5.33
N VAL A 125 -20.85 -3.99 5.35
CA VAL A 125 -20.37 -4.66 6.58
C VAL A 125 -19.17 -3.93 7.17
N ALA A 126 -18.21 -3.52 6.34
CA ALA A 126 -17.04 -2.77 6.79
C ALA A 126 -17.43 -1.41 7.38
N ALA A 127 -18.38 -0.69 6.77
CA ALA A 127 -18.86 0.59 7.28
C ALA A 127 -19.55 0.46 8.63
N ILE A 128 -20.39 -0.58 8.87
CA ILE A 128 -20.94 -0.84 10.21
C ILE A 128 -19.82 -1.12 11.22
N GLY A 129 -18.79 -1.87 10.81
CA GLY A 129 -17.61 -2.10 11.64
C GLY A 129 -16.90 -0.80 12.05
N GLU A 130 -16.93 0.24 11.21
CA GLU A 130 -16.40 1.56 11.58
C GLU A 130 -17.33 2.32 12.54
N VAL A 131 -18.66 2.18 12.42
CA VAL A 131 -19.61 2.71 13.42
C VAL A 131 -19.32 2.12 14.80
N GLU A 132 -19.11 0.81 14.86
CA GLU A 132 -18.88 0.07 16.11
C GLU A 132 -17.62 0.52 16.87
N LYS A 133 -16.64 1.14 16.20
CA LYS A 133 -15.42 1.68 16.83
C LYS A 133 -15.69 2.91 17.70
N PHE A 134 -16.83 3.58 17.52
CA PHE A 134 -17.24 4.72 18.36
C PHE A 134 -18.00 4.29 19.63
N ARG A 135 -18.21 2.99 19.83
CA ARG A 135 -19.08 2.51 20.90
C ARG A 135 -18.58 2.90 22.30
N GLY A 136 -19.52 3.36 23.13
CA GLY A 136 -19.40 3.36 24.57
C GLY A 136 -19.98 2.07 25.17
N ARG A 137 -20.48 2.16 26.41
CA ARG A 137 -21.04 1.00 27.13
C ARG A 137 -22.36 0.50 26.53
N ASP A 138 -23.29 1.40 26.25
CA ASP A 138 -24.69 1.07 25.92
C ASP A 138 -25.09 1.40 24.47
N GLY A 139 -24.14 1.89 23.67
CA GLY A 139 -24.35 2.34 22.30
C GLY A 139 -23.31 3.36 21.89
N ILE A 140 -23.54 4.04 20.77
CA ILE A 140 -22.70 5.17 20.37
C ILE A 140 -23.11 6.40 21.20
N PRO A 141 -22.17 7.04 21.91
CA PRO A 141 -22.51 8.17 22.77
C PRO A 141 -22.79 9.44 21.94
N PRO A 142 -23.66 10.36 22.41
CA PRO A 142 -24.06 11.55 21.65
C PRO A 142 -22.89 12.46 21.22
N GLU A 143 -21.83 12.53 22.01
CA GLU A 143 -20.63 13.31 21.72
C GLU A 143 -19.81 12.78 20.54
N ALA A 144 -20.03 11.52 20.12
CA ALA A 144 -19.41 10.97 18.93
C ALA A 144 -20.00 11.53 17.63
N PHE A 145 -21.09 12.31 17.68
CA PHE A 145 -21.72 12.92 16.51
C PHE A 145 -21.30 14.39 16.38
N TRP A 146 -20.23 14.66 15.64
CA TRP A 146 -19.70 16.03 15.48
C TRP A 146 -20.21 16.75 14.23
N THR A 147 -20.86 16.07 13.28
CA THR A 147 -21.46 16.76 12.13
C THR A 147 -22.90 17.19 12.41
N GLY A 148 -23.34 18.28 11.76
CA GLY A 148 -24.73 18.76 11.88
C GLY A 148 -25.75 17.69 11.46
N PRO A 149 -25.64 17.09 10.26
CA PRO A 149 -26.52 16.01 9.84
C PRO A 149 -26.48 14.79 10.77
N GLY A 150 -25.30 14.42 11.28
CA GLY A 150 -25.15 13.27 12.18
C GLY A 150 -25.85 13.47 13.51
N ARG A 151 -25.71 14.65 14.13
CA ARG A 151 -26.46 15.01 15.35
C ARG A 151 -27.96 14.98 15.12
N ALA A 152 -28.42 15.60 14.05
CA ALA A 152 -29.85 15.64 13.72
C ALA A 152 -30.45 14.24 13.51
N TRP A 153 -29.68 13.31 12.92
CA TRP A 153 -30.14 11.91 12.81
C TRP A 153 -30.16 11.22 14.17
N TYR A 154 -29.10 11.35 14.97
CA TYR A 154 -29.06 10.75 16.31
C TYR A 154 -30.19 11.26 17.22
N GLU A 155 -30.48 12.56 17.18
CA GLU A 155 -31.58 13.17 17.95
C GLU A 155 -32.96 12.61 17.54
N ARG A 156 -33.16 12.38 16.24
CA ARG A 156 -34.42 11.82 15.71
C ARG A 156 -34.55 10.32 15.97
N GLU A 157 -33.45 9.57 15.85
CA GLU A 157 -33.44 8.09 15.87
C GLU A 157 -32.27 7.52 16.69
N PRO A 158 -32.20 7.77 18.00
CA PRO A 158 -31.07 7.30 18.82
C PRO A 158 -30.99 5.76 18.89
N TYR A 159 -32.13 5.08 18.74
CA TYR A 159 -32.20 3.61 18.71
C TYR A 159 -31.39 2.99 17.56
N ALA A 160 -31.21 3.70 16.43
CA ALA A 160 -30.44 3.20 15.29
C ALA A 160 -28.96 2.95 15.66
N PHE A 161 -28.45 3.64 16.68
CA PHE A 161 -27.06 3.62 17.12
C PHE A 161 -26.84 2.81 18.40
N GLN A 162 -27.84 2.03 18.84
CA GLN A 162 -27.67 1.10 19.95
C GLN A 162 -26.88 -0.15 19.52
N THR A 163 -26.07 -0.69 20.44
CA THR A 163 -25.22 -1.86 20.19
C THR A 163 -26.00 -3.05 19.63
N GLY A 164 -27.17 -3.34 20.20
CA GLY A 164 -28.02 -4.45 19.73
C GLY A 164 -28.49 -4.27 18.28
N ARG A 165 -28.86 -3.03 17.91
CA ARG A 165 -29.36 -2.69 16.59
C ARG A 165 -28.25 -2.74 15.53
N LEU A 166 -27.09 -2.16 15.81
CA LEU A 166 -25.93 -2.22 14.91
C LEU A 166 -25.48 -3.66 14.67
N ALA A 167 -25.41 -4.47 15.72
CA ALA A 167 -25.05 -5.87 15.62
C ALA A 167 -26.07 -6.69 14.81
N GLU A 168 -27.37 -6.41 14.96
CA GLU A 168 -28.42 -7.02 14.15
C GLU A 168 -28.29 -6.65 12.67
N LEU A 169 -28.10 -5.37 12.38
CA LEU A 169 -27.94 -4.84 11.02
C LEU A 169 -26.72 -5.46 10.34
N ARG A 170 -25.57 -5.48 11.03
CA ARG A 170 -24.35 -6.14 10.56
C ARG A 170 -24.58 -7.62 10.23
N ARG A 171 -25.19 -8.38 11.16
CA ARG A 171 -25.53 -9.79 10.92
C ARG A 171 -26.45 -9.96 9.71
N GLY A 172 -27.37 -9.03 9.48
CA GLY A 172 -28.24 -9.00 8.29
C GLY A 172 -27.45 -8.91 6.99
N TYR A 173 -26.53 -7.95 6.90
CA TYR A 173 -25.66 -7.79 5.72
C TYR A 173 -24.72 -8.98 5.53
N GLU A 174 -24.15 -9.51 6.61
CA GLU A 174 -23.30 -10.70 6.56
C GLU A 174 -24.07 -11.96 6.11
N ARG A 175 -25.34 -12.12 6.50
CA ARG A 175 -26.20 -13.22 5.99
C ARG A 175 -26.42 -13.09 4.48
N ARG A 176 -26.76 -11.89 4.00
CA ARG A 176 -26.90 -11.62 2.55
C ARG A 176 -25.59 -11.92 1.81
N LEU A 177 -24.45 -11.47 2.36
CA LEU A 177 -23.13 -11.70 1.79
C LEU A 177 -22.75 -13.18 1.73
N ARG A 178 -23.12 -13.96 2.76
CA ARG A 178 -22.94 -15.43 2.76
C ARG A 178 -23.82 -16.12 1.73
N ALA A 179 -25.07 -15.70 1.56
CA ALA A 179 -25.97 -16.25 0.55
C ALA A 179 -25.43 -16.07 -0.88
N MET A 180 -24.74 -14.95 -1.15
CA MET A 180 -24.06 -14.71 -2.44
C MET A 180 -22.87 -15.64 -2.74
N ARG A 181 -22.40 -16.45 -1.78
CA ARG A 181 -21.23 -17.34 -1.96
C ARG A 181 -21.57 -18.64 -2.71
N GLY A 182 -22.55 -18.62 -3.63
CA GLY A 182 -22.98 -19.78 -4.43
C GLY A 182 -21.87 -20.56 -5.15
N GLU A 183 -20.67 -19.98 -5.30
CA GLU A 183 -19.39 -20.66 -5.49
C GLU A 183 -18.32 -19.83 -4.77
N ALA A 184 -17.38 -20.47 -4.08
CA ALA A 184 -16.30 -19.75 -3.43
C ALA A 184 -15.46 -19.03 -4.51
N PRO A 185 -15.11 -17.73 -4.36
CA PRO A 185 -14.12 -17.13 -5.24
C PRO A 185 -12.86 -17.99 -5.14
N ALA A 186 -12.19 -18.23 -6.27
CA ALA A 186 -10.92 -18.96 -6.31
C ALA A 186 -10.08 -18.49 -5.12
N ARG A 187 -9.86 -19.41 -4.15
CA ARG A 187 -9.09 -19.14 -2.94
C ARG A 187 -7.85 -18.36 -3.37
N MET A 188 -7.52 -17.27 -2.66
CA MET A 188 -6.16 -16.73 -2.72
C MET A 188 -5.24 -17.95 -2.73
N SER A 189 -4.41 -18.09 -3.76
CA SER A 189 -3.57 -19.27 -3.88
C SER A 189 -2.86 -19.45 -2.53
N GLY A 190 -2.77 -20.69 -2.02
CA GLY A 190 -2.18 -20.93 -0.69
C GLY A 190 -0.83 -20.21 -0.54
N ALA A 191 -0.09 -20.11 -1.64
CA ALA A 191 1.13 -19.32 -1.77
C ALA A 191 0.97 -17.83 -1.41
N ARG A 192 -0.03 -17.11 -1.94
CA ARG A 192 -0.24 -15.69 -1.63
C ARG A 192 -0.69 -15.48 -0.18
N ALA A 193 -1.54 -16.35 0.36
CA ALA A 193 -1.96 -16.26 1.76
C ALA A 193 -0.81 -16.53 2.73
N ALA A 194 0.00 -17.55 2.44
CA ALA A 194 1.22 -17.85 3.19
C ALA A 194 2.22 -16.68 3.16
N ARG A 195 2.38 -16.02 2.01
CA ARG A 195 3.24 -14.84 1.85
C ARG A 195 2.82 -13.68 2.75
N VAL A 196 1.55 -13.27 2.67
CA VAL A 196 1.02 -12.16 3.50
C VAL A 196 1.12 -12.49 5.00
N ALA A 197 0.83 -13.73 5.39
CA ALA A 197 1.00 -14.17 6.77
C ALA A 197 2.48 -14.12 7.22
N GLY A 198 3.42 -14.47 6.33
CA GLY A 198 4.86 -14.36 6.56
C GLY A 198 5.32 -12.92 6.77
N GLU A 199 4.93 -12.02 5.86
CA GLU A 199 5.25 -10.58 5.95
C GLU A 199 4.73 -9.97 7.26
N ASN A 200 3.50 -10.31 7.66
CA ASN A 200 2.92 -9.81 8.92
C ASN A 200 3.66 -10.33 10.16
N ARG A 201 4.14 -11.59 10.15
CA ARG A 201 4.97 -12.11 11.24
C ARG A 201 6.28 -11.34 11.38
N ILE A 202 6.92 -11.01 10.26
CA ILE A 202 8.18 -10.24 10.24
C ILE A 202 7.95 -8.83 10.80
N ARG A 203 6.89 -8.15 10.34
CA ARG A 203 6.52 -6.80 10.83
C ARG A 203 6.30 -6.81 12.33
N ARG A 204 5.50 -7.76 12.84
CA ARG A 204 5.22 -7.87 14.28
C ARG A 204 6.48 -8.15 15.10
N ALA A 205 7.31 -9.12 14.68
CA ALA A 205 8.54 -9.45 15.39
C ALA A 205 9.55 -8.30 15.39
N TRP A 206 9.64 -7.55 14.29
CA TRP A 206 10.47 -6.36 14.21
C TRP A 206 9.94 -5.23 15.11
N ALA A 207 8.63 -5.02 15.14
CA ALA A 207 7.99 -4.00 15.98
C ALA A 207 8.20 -4.32 17.48
N GLU A 208 7.99 -5.58 17.87
CA GLU A 208 8.24 -6.09 19.23
C GLU A 208 9.71 -5.91 19.64
N ARG A 209 10.66 -6.26 18.77
CA ARG A 209 12.10 -6.12 19.02
C ARG A 209 12.50 -4.69 19.37
N TYR A 210 11.92 -3.71 18.69
CA TYR A 210 12.29 -2.31 18.85
C TYR A 210 11.37 -1.53 19.79
N GLY A 211 10.41 -2.20 20.44
CA GLY A 211 9.40 -1.54 21.28
C GLY A 211 8.60 -0.50 20.51
N ILE A 212 8.42 -0.73 19.21
CA ILE A 212 7.63 0.12 18.32
C ILE A 212 6.21 -0.42 18.38
N ASP A 213 5.30 0.39 18.89
CA ASP A 213 3.88 0.09 18.82
C ASP A 213 3.40 0.33 17.38
N ASP A 214 2.94 -0.73 16.71
CA ASP A 214 2.41 -0.70 15.33
C ASP A 214 1.23 0.29 15.20
N GLU A 215 0.60 0.69 16.32
CA GLU A 215 -0.60 1.53 16.37
C GLU A 215 -0.36 3.05 16.42
N GLU A 216 0.85 3.52 16.79
CA GLU A 216 1.13 4.96 17.01
C GLU A 216 2.26 5.54 16.14
N TRP A 217 2.82 4.76 15.23
CA TRP A 217 3.96 5.22 14.43
C TRP A 217 3.60 6.36 13.45
N VAL A 218 4.44 7.42 13.41
CA VAL A 218 4.39 8.52 12.43
C VAL A 218 5.73 8.63 11.68
N GLU A 219 5.73 8.64 10.35
CA GLU A 219 6.94 8.81 9.54
C GLU A 219 7.32 10.29 9.52
N GLY A 220 8.41 10.67 10.21
CA GLY A 220 8.90 12.05 10.27
C GLY A 220 9.15 12.64 11.67
N GLY A 221 8.92 11.89 12.75
CA GLY A 221 9.17 12.35 14.12
C GLY A 221 10.66 12.54 14.44
N ALA A 222 11.22 13.69 14.06
CA ALA A 222 12.52 14.14 14.56
C ALA A 222 12.32 15.14 15.70
N THR A 223 13.05 14.87 16.77
CA THR A 223 13.42 15.75 17.89
C THR A 223 12.33 16.04 18.93
N GLY A 224 12.32 15.24 20.00
CA GLY A 224 11.70 15.63 21.26
C GLY A 224 11.35 14.46 22.17
N ALA A 225 12.36 13.80 22.76
CA ALA A 225 12.28 12.96 23.96
C ALA A 225 11.21 11.84 24.07
N ASP A 226 10.40 11.56 23.05
CA ASP A 226 9.36 10.54 23.10
C ASP A 226 9.69 9.30 22.24
N ARG A 227 9.73 8.15 22.90
CA ARG A 227 10.10 6.85 22.32
C ARG A 227 8.90 6.30 21.55
N ARG A 228 8.88 6.36 20.21
CA ARG A 228 8.06 5.45 19.37
C ARG A 228 8.26 5.50 17.84
N SER A 229 9.31 6.13 17.31
CA SER A 229 9.60 6.11 15.87
C SER A 229 10.89 5.32 15.54
N PRO A 230 10.86 4.39 14.55
CA PRO A 230 12.05 3.74 14.05
C PRO A 230 13.03 4.75 13.46
N THR A 231 14.32 4.51 13.65
CA THR A 231 15.39 5.20 12.95
C THR A 231 15.37 4.84 11.46
N ALA A 232 16.10 5.61 10.64
CA ALA A 232 16.29 5.26 9.23
C ALA A 232 16.92 3.86 9.06
N GLU A 233 17.84 3.50 9.96
CA GLU A 233 18.48 2.19 9.99
C GLU A 233 17.49 1.07 10.29
N GLN A 234 16.61 1.27 11.28
CA GLN A 234 15.56 0.31 11.63
C GLN A 234 14.56 0.13 10.47
N ARG A 235 14.17 1.22 9.77
CA ARG A 235 13.34 1.12 8.55
C ARG A 235 14.02 0.35 7.42
N ALA A 236 15.32 0.60 7.24
CA ALA A 236 16.13 -0.12 6.26
C ALA A 236 16.22 -1.62 6.60
N GLU A 237 16.35 -1.96 7.88
CA GLU A 237 16.30 -3.35 8.38
C GLU A 237 14.96 -4.02 8.07
N LEU A 238 13.82 -3.39 8.39
CA LEU A 238 12.50 -3.96 8.10
C LEU A 238 12.31 -4.19 6.60
N THR A 239 12.69 -3.21 5.80
CA THR A 239 12.60 -3.30 4.33
C THR A 239 13.44 -4.45 3.81
N ARG A 240 14.66 -4.62 4.34
CA ARG A 240 15.55 -5.75 4.01
C ARG A 240 14.90 -7.09 4.36
N ALA A 241 14.40 -7.24 5.59
CA ALA A 241 13.77 -8.47 6.05
C ALA A 241 12.52 -8.86 5.23
N LEU A 242 11.71 -7.87 4.85
CA LEU A 242 10.54 -8.09 4.00
C LEU A 242 10.93 -8.51 2.58
N ARG A 243 11.96 -7.89 2.00
CA ARG A 243 12.49 -8.26 0.67
C ARG A 243 13.05 -9.68 0.69
N GLU A 244 13.85 -10.03 1.69
CA GLU A 244 14.40 -11.38 1.86
C GLU A 244 13.29 -12.43 1.92
N ALA A 245 12.27 -12.19 2.76
CA ALA A 245 11.14 -13.11 2.88
C ALA A 245 10.28 -13.21 1.62
N ALA A 246 10.25 -12.16 0.80
CA ALA A 246 9.59 -12.16 -0.51
C ALA A 246 10.44 -12.79 -1.62
N GLY A 247 11.67 -13.24 -1.34
CA GLY A 247 12.60 -13.72 -2.35
C GLY A 247 13.01 -12.62 -3.33
N GLN A 248 13.23 -11.42 -2.82
CA GLN A 248 13.64 -10.23 -3.58
C GLN A 248 15.06 -9.80 -3.21
N ASP A 249 15.75 -9.17 -4.14
CA ASP A 249 17.04 -8.53 -3.89
C ASP A 249 16.90 -7.39 -2.90
N VAL A 250 17.75 -7.37 -1.88
CA VAL A 250 17.66 -6.42 -0.78
C VAL A 250 17.96 -4.99 -1.21
N VAL A 251 18.71 -4.78 -2.30
CA VAL A 251 19.08 -3.47 -2.80
C VAL A 251 17.96 -2.91 -3.69
N THR A 252 17.56 -3.66 -4.72
CA THR A 252 16.61 -3.17 -5.75
C THR A 252 15.15 -3.50 -5.46
N GLY A 253 14.88 -4.51 -4.64
CA GLY A 253 13.53 -5.05 -4.41
C GLY A 253 12.99 -5.92 -5.57
N LEU A 254 13.82 -6.20 -6.58
CA LEU A 254 13.44 -7.03 -7.72
C LEU A 254 13.47 -8.53 -7.35
N SER A 255 12.67 -9.35 -8.03
CA SER A 255 12.54 -10.78 -7.69
C SER A 255 13.82 -11.56 -8.00
N LEU A 256 14.29 -12.36 -7.04
CA LEU A 256 15.43 -13.28 -7.21
C LEU A 256 15.11 -14.48 -8.12
N ALA A 257 13.83 -14.74 -8.36
CA ALA A 257 13.37 -15.84 -9.20
C ALA A 257 13.23 -15.47 -10.69
N ASP A 258 13.29 -14.17 -11.03
CA ASP A 258 13.18 -13.70 -12.42
C ASP A 258 14.57 -13.32 -12.97
N PRO A 259 15.07 -13.96 -14.03
CA PRO A 259 16.37 -13.61 -14.60
C PRO A 259 16.41 -12.21 -15.19
N LEU A 260 15.28 -11.72 -15.76
CA LEU A 260 15.21 -10.36 -16.30
C LEU A 260 15.29 -9.31 -15.20
N ALA A 261 14.78 -9.63 -14.01
CA ALA A 261 14.96 -8.80 -12.82
C ALA A 261 16.43 -8.68 -12.41
N GLY A 262 17.22 -9.76 -12.53
CA GLY A 262 18.66 -9.71 -12.29
C GLY A 262 19.40 -8.84 -13.31
N LEU A 263 19.07 -8.95 -14.60
CA LEU A 263 19.63 -8.09 -15.65
C LEU A 263 19.26 -6.62 -15.42
N ALA A 264 18.01 -6.34 -15.01
CA ALA A 264 17.56 -5.01 -14.67
C ALA A 264 18.29 -4.46 -13.44
N ALA A 265 18.56 -5.29 -12.44
CA ALA A 265 19.36 -4.92 -11.27
C ALA A 265 20.80 -4.56 -11.62
N PHE A 266 21.41 -5.27 -12.58
CA PHE A 266 22.73 -4.92 -13.10
C PHE A 266 22.70 -3.56 -13.83
N ARG A 267 21.69 -3.31 -14.66
CA ARG A 267 21.55 -2.00 -15.33
C ARG A 267 21.33 -0.87 -14.34
N GLN A 268 20.52 -1.11 -13.30
CA GLN A 268 20.33 -0.14 -12.21
C GLN A 268 21.66 0.19 -11.52
N LEU A 269 22.52 -0.80 -11.24
CA LEU A 269 23.87 -0.55 -10.71
C LEU A 269 24.67 0.40 -11.62
N ILE A 270 24.63 0.20 -12.94
CA ILE A 270 25.31 1.10 -13.88
C ILE A 270 24.74 2.53 -13.78
N GLY A 271 23.42 2.68 -13.77
CA GLY A 271 22.76 3.99 -13.63
C GLY A 271 23.08 4.69 -12.30
N GLU A 272 23.21 3.93 -11.21
CA GLU A 272 23.63 4.43 -9.91
C GLU A 272 25.08 4.93 -9.92
N VAL A 273 26.00 4.19 -10.56
CA VAL A 273 27.39 4.62 -10.75
C VAL A 273 27.45 5.88 -11.61
N GLU A 274 26.72 5.91 -12.73
CA GLU A 274 26.62 7.07 -13.63
C GLU A 274 26.15 8.33 -12.90
N SER A 275 25.10 8.19 -12.08
CA SER A 275 24.52 9.30 -11.33
C SER A 275 25.41 9.76 -10.18
N ARG A 276 25.96 8.81 -9.40
CA ARG A 276 26.77 9.12 -8.21
C ARG A 276 28.11 9.77 -8.55
N TRP A 277 28.73 9.36 -9.66
CA TRP A 277 30.04 9.84 -10.10
C TRP A 277 29.93 10.76 -11.33
N ALA A 278 28.79 11.43 -11.52
CA ALA A 278 28.55 12.28 -12.69
C ALA A 278 29.62 13.37 -12.90
N ASN A 279 30.22 13.86 -11.81
CA ASN A 279 31.23 14.91 -11.82
C ASN A 279 32.69 14.39 -11.80
N ASP A 280 32.89 13.08 -11.62
CA ASP A 280 34.20 12.43 -11.70
C ASP A 280 34.15 11.36 -12.80
N ILE A 281 34.40 11.82 -14.02
CA ILE A 281 34.33 11.00 -15.23
C ILE A 281 35.28 9.80 -15.13
N ALA A 282 36.50 9.99 -14.63
CA ALA A 282 37.49 8.92 -14.55
C ALA A 282 37.08 7.85 -13.52
N GLY A 283 36.63 8.27 -12.34
CA GLY A 283 36.13 7.36 -11.32
C GLY A 283 34.84 6.63 -11.72
N ARG A 284 33.95 7.31 -12.44
CA ARG A 284 32.75 6.71 -13.04
C ARG A 284 33.11 5.64 -14.05
N ASP A 285 33.93 5.98 -15.03
CA ASP A 285 34.27 5.11 -16.15
C ASP A 285 35.05 3.86 -15.67
N LEU A 286 35.93 4.02 -14.67
CA LEU A 286 36.61 2.90 -14.00
C LEU A 286 35.61 1.92 -13.36
N ARG A 287 34.63 2.42 -12.60
CA ARG A 287 33.64 1.57 -11.92
C ARG A 287 32.72 0.85 -12.91
N ILE A 288 32.29 1.54 -13.98
CA ILE A 288 31.53 0.91 -15.07
C ILE A 288 32.38 -0.18 -15.75
N ALA A 289 33.65 0.09 -16.03
CA ALA A 289 34.56 -0.88 -16.63
C ALA A 289 34.75 -2.12 -15.73
N LEU A 290 34.87 -1.94 -14.41
CA LEU A 290 34.97 -3.04 -13.45
C LEU A 290 33.68 -3.87 -13.36
N ALA A 291 32.51 -3.22 -13.30
CA ALA A 291 31.23 -3.92 -13.32
C ALA A 291 31.06 -4.76 -14.60
N ARG A 292 31.47 -4.20 -15.77
CA ARG A 292 31.48 -4.88 -17.07
C ARG A 292 32.46 -6.06 -17.09
N ALA A 293 33.68 -5.86 -16.61
CA ALA A 293 34.69 -6.90 -16.58
C ALA A 293 34.28 -8.08 -15.68
N ALA A 294 33.66 -7.79 -14.53
CA ALA A 294 33.12 -8.81 -13.63
C ALA A 294 31.99 -9.61 -14.30
N CYS A 295 31.06 -8.92 -14.98
CA CYS A 295 29.99 -9.54 -15.78
C CYS A 295 30.57 -10.44 -16.87
N HIS A 296 31.51 -9.94 -17.67
CA HIS A 296 32.11 -10.70 -18.77
C HIS A 296 32.91 -11.92 -18.28
N THR A 297 33.74 -11.75 -17.24
CA THR A 297 34.50 -12.86 -16.62
C THR A 297 33.56 -13.96 -16.15
N TRP A 298 32.45 -13.56 -15.53
CA TRP A 298 31.46 -14.50 -15.05
C TRP A 298 30.74 -15.23 -16.19
N LEU A 299 30.36 -14.54 -17.27
CA LEU A 299 29.71 -15.15 -18.44
C LEU A 299 30.61 -16.22 -19.08
N VAL A 300 31.90 -15.92 -19.24
CA VAL A 300 32.91 -16.85 -19.74
C VAL A 300 33.04 -18.07 -18.82
N ALA A 301 33.11 -17.86 -17.50
CA ALA A 301 33.23 -18.95 -16.53
C ALA A 301 32.00 -19.86 -16.49
N ALA A 302 30.80 -19.30 -16.72
CA ALA A 302 29.54 -20.04 -16.76
C ALA A 302 29.27 -20.70 -18.13
N GLY A 303 30.10 -20.47 -19.15
CA GLY A 303 29.90 -20.99 -20.51
C GLY A 303 28.65 -20.42 -21.19
N ILE A 304 28.22 -19.22 -20.79
CA ILE A 304 27.00 -18.59 -21.29
C ILE A 304 27.37 -17.70 -22.48
N SER A 305 26.74 -17.95 -23.64
CA SER A 305 26.77 -16.98 -24.74
C SER A 305 25.95 -15.75 -24.38
N ASP A 306 26.48 -14.58 -24.70
CA ASP A 306 25.83 -13.29 -24.55
C ASP A 306 25.10 -12.85 -25.85
N ASP A 307 25.15 -13.70 -26.87
CA ASP A 307 24.43 -13.55 -28.14
C ASP A 307 22.92 -13.48 -27.88
N GLY A 308 22.30 -12.37 -28.31
CA GLY A 308 20.84 -12.19 -28.29
C GLY A 308 20.26 -11.43 -27.10
N TRP A 309 21.06 -11.12 -26.06
CA TRP A 309 20.56 -10.31 -24.92
C TRP A 309 21.53 -9.23 -24.44
N ARG A 310 22.83 -9.32 -24.78
CA ARG A 310 23.82 -8.31 -24.40
C ARG A 310 23.46 -6.91 -24.88
N ASP A 311 23.11 -6.77 -26.15
CA ASP A 311 22.79 -5.45 -26.73
C ASP A 311 21.54 -4.85 -26.07
N GLU A 312 20.54 -5.67 -25.77
CA GLU A 312 19.32 -5.22 -25.10
C GLU A 312 19.57 -4.80 -23.64
N LEU A 313 20.50 -5.48 -22.95
CA LEU A 313 20.96 -5.08 -21.60
C LEU A 313 21.57 -3.67 -21.62
N TRP A 314 22.38 -3.36 -22.63
CA TRP A 314 23.08 -2.07 -22.72
C TRP A 314 22.23 -0.93 -23.29
N ASN A 315 21.16 -1.26 -24.03
CA ASN A 315 20.27 -0.29 -24.64
C ASN A 315 19.02 0.03 -23.81
N ASP A 316 19.03 -0.23 -22.49
CA ASP A 316 17.87 -0.03 -21.60
C ASP A 316 16.60 -0.82 -22.00
N ARG A 317 16.80 -1.93 -22.71
CA ARG A 317 15.73 -2.77 -23.26
C ARG A 317 15.75 -4.18 -22.64
N VAL A 318 16.23 -4.29 -21.40
CA VAL A 318 16.30 -5.56 -20.63
C VAL A 318 14.99 -6.36 -20.67
N TRP A 319 13.84 -5.68 -20.63
CA TRP A 319 12.53 -6.34 -20.65
C TRP A 319 12.11 -6.88 -22.02
N GLN A 320 12.87 -6.59 -23.07
CA GLN A 320 12.67 -7.11 -24.43
C GLN A 320 13.48 -8.40 -24.69
N VAL A 321 14.37 -8.77 -23.77
CA VAL A 321 15.12 -10.03 -23.85
C VAL A 321 14.15 -11.22 -23.77
N PRO A 322 14.15 -12.13 -24.77
CA PRO A 322 13.38 -13.36 -24.67
C PRO A 322 13.74 -14.15 -23.41
N ARG A 323 12.75 -14.61 -22.65
CA ARG A 323 12.99 -15.28 -21.35
C ARG A 323 13.81 -16.57 -21.48
N ASP A 324 13.71 -17.24 -22.62
CA ASP A 324 14.46 -18.43 -23.00
C ASP A 324 15.89 -18.13 -23.47
N ALA A 325 16.18 -16.90 -23.88
CA ALA A 325 17.52 -16.42 -24.17
C ALA A 325 18.27 -15.95 -22.91
N ALA A 326 17.55 -15.63 -21.82
CA ALA A 326 18.15 -15.20 -20.57
C ALA A 326 18.73 -16.39 -19.78
N PRO A 327 19.89 -16.22 -19.12
CA PRO A 327 20.42 -17.25 -18.22
C PRO A 327 19.47 -17.53 -17.06
N ALA A 328 19.66 -18.66 -16.37
CA ALA A 328 18.87 -18.97 -15.18
C ALA A 328 19.02 -17.86 -14.10
N ALA A 329 17.95 -17.59 -13.35
CA ALA A 329 17.90 -16.46 -12.42
C ALA A 329 19.02 -16.50 -11.38
N ALA A 330 19.30 -17.67 -10.80
CA ALA A 330 20.38 -17.84 -9.82
C ALA A 330 21.74 -17.39 -10.40
N THR A 331 21.99 -17.76 -11.64
CA THR A 331 23.20 -17.45 -12.42
C THR A 331 23.26 -15.93 -12.62
N VAL A 332 22.22 -15.29 -13.15
CA VAL A 332 22.19 -13.81 -13.32
C VAL A 332 22.42 -13.07 -11.99
N TRP A 333 21.87 -13.56 -10.87
CA TRP A 333 22.07 -12.91 -9.57
C TRP A 333 23.49 -13.09 -8.98
N GLU A 334 24.23 -14.13 -9.36
CA GLU A 334 25.66 -14.24 -9.05
C GLU A 334 26.48 -13.20 -9.82
N MET A 335 26.18 -13.02 -11.10
CA MET A 335 26.78 -11.97 -11.93
C MET A 335 26.58 -10.58 -11.31
N VAL A 336 25.34 -10.27 -10.88
CA VAL A 336 25.01 -8.99 -10.21
C VAL A 336 25.83 -8.82 -8.93
N ARG A 337 25.97 -9.87 -8.11
CA ARG A 337 26.78 -9.84 -6.88
C ARG A 337 28.26 -9.59 -7.17
N ALA A 338 28.82 -10.27 -8.17
CA ALA A 338 30.21 -10.08 -8.59
C ALA A 338 30.47 -8.64 -9.07
N ALA A 339 29.56 -8.09 -9.89
CA ALA A 339 29.65 -6.72 -10.36
C ALA A 339 29.60 -5.69 -9.22
N ARG A 340 28.65 -5.86 -8.27
CA ARG A 340 28.56 -5.00 -7.08
C ARG A 340 29.84 -5.06 -6.23
N ALA A 341 30.39 -6.26 -6.02
CA ALA A 341 31.63 -6.44 -5.27
C ALA A 341 32.82 -5.76 -5.94
N ALA A 342 32.93 -5.86 -7.26
CA ALA A 342 33.99 -5.19 -8.03
C ALA A 342 33.93 -3.66 -7.91
N VAL A 343 32.73 -3.07 -7.96
CA VAL A 343 32.53 -1.62 -7.78
C VAL A 343 32.86 -1.19 -6.34
N ALA A 344 32.36 -1.94 -5.35
CA ALA A 344 32.57 -1.62 -3.93
C ALA A 344 34.04 -1.75 -3.49
N GLY A 345 34.81 -2.65 -4.10
CA GLY A 345 36.23 -2.83 -3.82
C GLY A 345 37.08 -1.59 -4.13
N VAL A 346 36.64 -0.74 -5.06
CA VAL A 346 37.28 0.56 -5.34
C VAL A 346 36.96 1.58 -4.26
N ASP A 347 35.69 1.65 -3.84
CA ASP A 347 35.23 2.60 -2.82
C ASP A 347 35.85 2.32 -1.44
N GLY A 348 36.08 1.05 -1.10
CA GLY A 348 36.73 0.65 0.15
C GLY A 348 38.22 1.01 0.24
N GLY A 349 38.87 1.32 -0.88
CA GLY A 349 40.29 1.69 -0.94
C GLY A 349 40.58 3.18 -0.67
N GLU A 350 39.57 4.06 -0.79
CA GLU A 350 39.72 5.50 -0.55
C GLU A 350 39.70 5.89 0.95
N GLY A 351 39.42 4.93 1.85
CA GLY A 351 39.50 5.12 3.30
C GLY A 351 40.92 5.03 3.90
N TYR A 352 41.96 4.85 3.07
CA TYR A 352 43.35 4.69 3.54
C TYR A 352 44.34 5.59 2.77
N ARG A 353 44.02 6.87 2.62
CA ARG A 353 45.02 7.93 2.39
C ARG A 353 44.62 9.16 3.21
N ALA A 354 45.19 9.24 4.41
CA ALA A 354 45.30 10.47 5.19
C ALA A 354 46.28 11.44 4.52
#